data_AF-A0A959R7L1-F1
#
_entry.id   AF-A0A959R7L1-F1
#
_cell.length_a   1.000
_cell.length_b   1.000
_cell.length_c   1.000
_cell.angle_alpha   90.00
_cell.angle_beta   90.00
_cell.angle_gamma   90.00
#
_symmetry.space_group_name_H-M   'P 1'
#
loop_
_entity.id
_entity.type
_entity.pdbx_description
1 polymer ?
#
loop_
_entity_poly.entity_id
_entity_poly.type
_entity_poly.pdbx_seq_one_letter_code
_entity_poly.pdbx_strand_id
1 'polypeptide(L)'
;MKYIYLTLFALLALVGRSLGQESEGAMPSTTETERPTESLTLPPLTEFLYPTDKVLGPASGPRILVGLFGGVISNSHSGIFSLREDGILCCQFDGASSVGPTVALRGDYFPDAKGFWGISLRAGWEDQSAEFESEVEQLLIFGKDNEPEKADFQNRLSASLSAISISPLAMFKLLDFDLYFSAGPTITLYSSPTFDKTEQILGPTGVTYLDGSTEVDFPDIPVDGVSSSTIGFTAGLDLRYPLTENIYLGSELHYRLPLTKITTDEEWNVSNIIATIGASLAL
;
A
#
# COMPACT_ATOMS: atom_id res chain seq x y z
N MET A 1 -4.01 -3.98 -16.80
CA MET A 1 -2.69 -3.36 -16.49
C MET A 1 -2.43 -1.97 -17.13
N LYS A 2 -3.16 -1.49 -18.15
CA LYS A 2 -2.92 -0.15 -18.76
C LYS A 2 -3.34 1.07 -17.90
N TYR A 3 -4.25 0.90 -16.94
CA TYR A 3 -4.82 2.02 -16.17
C TYR A 3 -3.96 2.50 -14.99
N ILE A 4 -3.05 1.66 -14.47
CA ILE A 4 -2.21 2.01 -13.30
C ILE A 4 -1.16 3.07 -13.63
N TYR A 5 -0.64 3.09 -14.86
CA TYR A 5 0.36 4.07 -15.30
C TYR A 5 -0.19 5.50 -15.40
N LEU A 6 -1.49 5.66 -15.66
CA LEU A 6 -2.09 7.00 -15.84
C LEU A 6 -2.23 7.73 -14.50
N THR A 7 -2.57 7.01 -13.43
CA THR A 7 -2.80 7.60 -12.10
C THR A 7 -1.49 8.04 -11.44
N LEU A 8 -0.41 7.27 -11.64
CA LEU A 8 0.91 7.60 -11.09
C LEU A 8 1.51 8.87 -11.72
N PHE A 9 1.30 9.08 -13.03
CA PHE A 9 1.75 10.29 -13.73
C PHE A 9 0.98 11.54 -13.30
N ALA A 10 -0.33 11.42 -13.01
CA ALA A 10 -1.14 12.55 -12.56
C ALA A 10 -0.71 13.05 -11.17
N LEU A 11 -0.34 12.14 -10.26
CA LEU A 11 0.11 12.51 -8.91
C LEU A 11 1.47 13.23 -8.94
N LEU A 12 2.41 12.77 -9.78
CA LEU A 12 3.72 13.43 -9.97
C LEU A 12 3.60 14.81 -10.63
N ALA A 13 2.64 15.00 -11.53
CA ALA A 13 2.42 16.28 -12.21
C ALA A 13 1.84 17.38 -11.28
N LEU A 14 1.07 17.00 -10.25
CA LEU A 14 0.52 17.97 -9.28
C LEU A 14 1.59 18.49 -8.31
N VAL A 15 2.55 17.66 -7.91
CA VAL A 15 3.62 18.07 -6.98
C VAL A 15 4.61 19.05 -7.65
N GLY A 16 4.86 18.89 -8.95
CA GLY A 16 5.79 19.74 -9.69
C GLY A 16 5.34 21.20 -9.91
N ARG A 17 4.03 21.51 -9.80
CA ARG A 17 3.53 22.88 -10.06
C ARG A 17 3.56 23.81 -8.84
N SER A 18 3.78 23.30 -7.63
CA SER A 18 3.71 24.12 -6.40
C SER A 18 5.01 24.83 -6.02
N LEU A 19 6.13 24.56 -6.71
CA LEU A 19 7.46 25.05 -6.31
C LEU A 19 8.01 26.23 -7.15
N GLY A 20 7.20 26.83 -8.01
CA GLY A 20 7.67 27.84 -8.97
C GLY A 20 6.88 29.14 -8.94
N GLN A 21 6.87 29.86 -7.81
CA GLN A 21 6.41 31.25 -7.80
C GLN A 21 7.10 32.08 -6.71
N GLU A 22 8.43 32.23 -6.81
CA GLU A 22 9.12 33.34 -6.13
C GLU A 22 8.82 34.63 -6.91
N SER A 23 8.06 35.54 -6.27
CA SER A 23 7.83 36.88 -6.79
C SER A 23 9.06 37.75 -6.51
N GLU A 24 9.75 38.19 -7.56
CA GLU A 24 10.74 39.26 -7.50
C GLU A 24 10.05 40.58 -7.06
N GLY A 25 10.07 40.85 -5.76
CA GLY A 25 9.67 42.13 -5.18
C GLY A 25 10.85 43.10 -5.19
N ALA A 26 10.78 44.12 -6.04
CA ALA A 26 11.76 45.21 -6.11
C ALA A 26 11.88 45.96 -4.76
N MET A 27 13.10 46.07 -4.23
CA MET A 27 13.39 46.85 -3.02
C MET A 27 13.34 48.36 -3.30
N PRO A 28 12.70 49.18 -2.44
CA PRO A 28 12.77 50.62 -2.53
C PRO A 28 14.12 51.14 -2.03
N SER A 29 14.75 51.97 -2.87
CA SER A 29 15.89 52.82 -2.52
C SER A 29 15.54 53.71 -1.33
N THR A 30 16.27 53.56 -0.22
CA THR A 30 16.17 54.45 0.93
C THR A 30 17.25 55.53 0.83
N THR A 31 16.80 56.77 0.87
CA THR A 31 17.64 57.97 0.86
C THR A 31 18.28 58.16 2.23
N GLU A 32 19.60 58.11 2.27
CA GLU A 32 20.43 58.28 3.45
C GLU A 32 20.38 59.76 3.90
N THR A 33 19.81 60.01 5.09
CA THR A 33 19.78 61.33 5.71
C THR A 33 20.93 61.41 6.71
N GLU A 34 21.97 62.16 6.38
CA GLU A 34 23.11 62.44 7.26
C GLU A 34 22.62 63.10 8.56
N ARG A 35 22.86 62.43 9.70
CA ARG A 35 22.69 63.02 11.03
C ARG A 35 24.05 63.49 11.57
N PRO A 36 24.07 64.60 12.32
CA PRO A 36 25.29 65.14 12.90
C PRO A 36 25.87 64.21 13.96
N THR A 37 27.17 63.97 13.84
CA THR A 37 27.98 63.13 14.73
C THR A 37 28.19 63.81 16.08
N GLU A 38 27.35 63.50 17.06
CA GLU A 38 27.69 63.75 18.47
C GLU A 38 28.71 62.71 18.93
N SER A 39 29.91 63.20 19.26
CA SER A 39 31.01 62.43 19.84
C SER A 39 30.66 62.00 21.27
N LEU A 40 29.88 60.93 21.41
CA LEU A 40 29.70 60.24 22.69
C LEU A 40 31.00 59.52 23.06
N THR A 41 31.71 60.05 24.05
CA THR A 41 32.74 59.30 24.78
C THR A 41 32.06 58.18 25.56
N LEU A 42 32.04 56.98 24.98
CA LEU A 42 31.52 55.79 25.63
C LEU A 42 32.40 55.43 26.83
N PRO A 43 31.80 55.03 27.97
CA PRO A 43 32.54 54.47 29.08
C PRO A 43 33.31 53.22 28.62
N PRO A 44 34.42 52.87 29.28
CA PRO A 44 35.18 51.67 28.94
C PRO A 44 34.24 50.46 28.94
N LEU A 45 34.20 49.76 27.81
CA LEU A 45 33.43 48.53 27.62
C LEU A 45 33.83 47.55 28.70
N THR A 46 33.05 47.49 29.77
CA THR A 46 33.07 46.38 30.70
C THR A 46 32.61 45.20 29.86
N GLU A 47 33.44 44.17 29.73
CA GLU A 47 33.10 42.97 28.95
C GLU A 47 31.80 42.41 29.49
N PHE A 48 30.68 42.77 28.85
CA PHE A 48 29.43 42.06 29.03
C PHE A 48 29.71 40.67 28.48
N LEU A 49 29.95 39.73 29.41
CA LEU A 49 29.81 38.31 29.15
C LEU A 49 28.34 38.11 28.75
N TYR A 50 28.06 38.31 27.47
CA TYR A 50 26.80 37.86 26.89
C TYR A 50 26.71 36.39 27.25
N PRO A 51 25.62 35.94 27.92
CA PRO A 51 25.39 34.53 28.06
C PRO A 51 25.50 33.97 26.66
N THR A 52 26.54 33.16 26.43
CA THR A 52 26.64 32.39 25.20
C THR A 52 25.54 31.37 25.38
N ASP A 53 24.32 31.74 25.01
CA ASP A 53 23.25 30.80 24.79
C ASP A 53 23.85 29.83 23.79
N LYS A 54 24.30 28.69 24.30
CA LYS A 54 24.55 27.53 23.47
C LYS A 54 23.18 27.20 22.94
N VAL A 55 22.84 27.80 21.80
CA VAL A 55 21.81 27.28 20.92
C VAL A 55 22.22 25.84 20.74
N LEU A 56 21.58 24.97 21.52
CA LEU A 56 21.75 23.53 21.39
C LEU A 56 21.26 23.29 19.97
N GLY A 57 22.19 23.22 19.02
CA GLY A 57 21.87 22.80 17.66
C GLY A 57 21.03 21.53 17.77
N PRO A 58 20.06 21.33 16.87
CA PRO A 58 19.14 20.20 16.95
C PRO A 58 19.95 18.94 17.27
N ALA A 59 19.58 18.30 18.38
CA ALA A 59 20.41 17.27 19.00
C ALA A 59 20.83 16.27 17.93
N SER A 60 22.14 16.12 17.72
CA SER A 60 22.71 15.31 16.65
C SER A 60 22.60 13.80 16.93
N GLY A 61 21.54 13.38 17.61
CA GLY A 61 21.34 12.06 18.16
C GLY A 61 20.43 11.18 17.28
N PRO A 62 20.25 9.92 17.71
CA PRO A 62 19.27 9.05 17.11
C PRO A 62 17.87 9.64 17.26
N ARG A 63 17.01 9.45 16.25
CA ARG A 63 15.59 9.80 16.29
C ARG A 63 14.72 8.58 16.09
N ILE A 64 13.63 8.51 16.85
CA ILE A 64 12.60 7.50 16.72
C ILE A 64 11.32 8.20 16.26
N LEU A 65 10.65 7.66 15.25
CA LEU A 65 9.35 8.13 14.82
C LEU A 65 8.33 7.01 14.97
N VAL A 66 7.13 7.33 15.46
CA VAL A 66 6.02 6.37 15.55
C VAL A 66 4.78 6.99 14.94
N GLY A 67 4.12 6.27 14.04
CA GLY A 67 2.98 6.81 13.29
C GLY A 67 1.94 5.79 12.91
N LEU A 68 0.79 6.32 12.49
CA LEU A 68 -0.33 5.56 11.94
C LEU A 68 -0.52 5.97 10.48
N PHE A 69 -0.67 4.97 9.62
CA PHE A 69 -0.79 5.10 8.18
C PHE A 69 -2.05 4.37 7.71
N GLY A 70 -2.75 4.94 6.75
CA GLY A 70 -3.93 4.36 6.12
C GLY A 70 -3.94 4.64 4.63
N GLY A 71 -4.62 3.80 3.87
CA GLY A 71 -4.68 3.98 2.42
C GLY A 71 -5.32 2.81 1.69
N VAL A 72 -4.82 2.56 0.48
CA VAL A 72 -5.35 1.56 -0.44
C VAL A 72 -4.26 0.59 -0.87
N ILE A 73 -4.67 -0.65 -1.09
CA ILE A 73 -3.86 -1.72 -1.64
C ILE A 73 -4.53 -2.21 -2.91
N SER A 74 -3.79 -2.26 -4.02
CA SER A 74 -4.22 -2.91 -5.25
C SER A 74 -3.58 -4.30 -5.30
N ASN A 75 -4.43 -5.33 -5.33
CA ASN A 75 -4.02 -6.71 -5.34
C ASN A 75 -4.07 -7.25 -6.77
N SER A 76 -3.03 -7.98 -7.17
CA SER A 76 -2.98 -8.73 -8.42
C SER A 76 -2.73 -10.19 -8.07
N HIS A 77 -3.78 -10.99 -8.20
CA HIS A 77 -3.78 -12.43 -8.02
C HIS A 77 -3.37 -13.05 -9.35
N SER A 78 -2.40 -13.95 -9.30
CA SER A 78 -1.85 -14.62 -10.48
C SER A 78 -1.60 -16.09 -10.18
N GLY A 79 -1.59 -16.90 -11.23
CA GLY A 79 -1.47 -18.35 -11.13
C GLY A 79 -2.79 -19.04 -11.36
N ILE A 80 -2.72 -20.35 -11.45
CA ILE A 80 -3.87 -21.24 -11.61
C ILE A 80 -4.12 -21.90 -10.27
N PHE A 81 -5.37 -21.96 -9.85
CA PHE A 81 -5.81 -22.82 -8.77
C PHE A 81 -7.18 -23.43 -9.09
N SER A 82 -7.44 -24.55 -8.45
CA SER A 82 -8.57 -25.42 -8.73
C SER A 82 -9.39 -25.65 -7.48
N LEU A 83 -10.71 -25.63 -7.61
CA LEU A 83 -11.60 -26.10 -6.55
C LEU A 83 -11.92 -27.57 -6.77
N ARG A 84 -11.88 -28.36 -5.69
CA ARG A 84 -12.26 -29.78 -5.70
C ARG A 84 -13.42 -30.00 -4.76
N GLU A 85 -14.48 -30.59 -5.29
CA GLU A 85 -15.66 -31.01 -4.52
C GLU A 85 -15.69 -32.53 -4.53
N ASP A 86 -15.60 -33.15 -3.35
CA ASP A 86 -15.52 -34.61 -3.19
C ASP A 86 -14.41 -35.27 -4.02
N GLY A 87 -13.29 -34.55 -4.21
CA GLY A 87 -12.13 -34.99 -4.98
C GLY A 87 -12.26 -34.80 -6.51
N ILE A 88 -13.42 -34.37 -7.00
CA ILE A 88 -13.68 -34.05 -8.41
C ILE A 88 -13.29 -32.59 -8.65
N LEU A 89 -12.53 -32.35 -9.72
CA LEU A 89 -12.20 -30.99 -10.17
C LEU A 89 -13.51 -30.30 -10.58
N CYS A 90 -13.90 -29.25 -9.86
CA CYS A 90 -15.13 -28.50 -10.11
C CYS A 90 -14.88 -27.40 -11.14
N CYS A 91 -13.91 -26.52 -10.87
CA CYS A 91 -13.60 -25.38 -11.74
C CYS A 91 -12.16 -24.90 -11.50
N GLN A 92 -11.64 -24.20 -12.50
CA GLN A 92 -10.31 -23.62 -12.50
C GLN A 92 -10.42 -22.09 -12.67
N PHE A 93 -9.62 -21.35 -11.90
CA PHE A 93 -9.56 -19.89 -11.95
C PHE A 93 -8.15 -19.43 -12.31
N ASP A 94 -8.04 -18.38 -13.13
CA ASP A 94 -6.77 -17.82 -13.59
C ASP A 94 -6.63 -16.33 -13.24
N GLY A 95 -6.29 -16.09 -11.98
CA GLY A 95 -5.99 -14.74 -11.51
C GLY A 95 -7.20 -13.83 -11.35
N ALA A 96 -6.95 -12.69 -10.71
CA ALA A 96 -7.95 -11.68 -10.38
C ALA A 96 -7.25 -10.38 -10.01
N SER A 97 -8.00 -9.29 -9.95
CA SER A 97 -7.49 -8.03 -9.41
C SER A 97 -8.53 -7.38 -8.50
N SER A 98 -8.05 -6.75 -7.43
CA SER A 98 -8.92 -6.04 -6.51
C SER A 98 -8.25 -4.79 -5.93
N VAL A 99 -9.04 -3.98 -5.27
CA VAL A 99 -8.56 -2.83 -4.48
C VAL A 99 -9.21 -2.92 -3.11
N GLY A 100 -8.38 -2.94 -2.07
CA GLY A 100 -8.82 -3.01 -0.67
C GLY A 100 -8.27 -1.85 0.16
N PRO A 101 -8.84 -1.58 1.33
CA PRO A 101 -8.24 -0.70 2.33
C PRO A 101 -7.03 -1.33 3.01
N THR A 102 -6.16 -0.48 3.57
CA THR A 102 -5.07 -0.90 4.47
C THR A 102 -4.85 0.12 5.58
N VAL A 103 -4.46 -0.35 6.76
CA VAL A 103 -4.08 0.46 7.92
C VAL A 103 -2.84 -0.14 8.57
N ALA A 104 -1.84 0.67 8.89
CA ALA A 104 -0.59 0.21 9.47
C ALA A 104 -0.04 1.13 10.56
N LEU A 105 0.54 0.53 11.58
CA LEU A 105 1.45 1.17 12.51
C LEU A 105 2.86 1.12 11.94
N ARG A 106 3.58 2.22 12.07
CA ARG A 106 4.97 2.38 11.60
C ARG A 106 5.84 2.90 12.72
N GLY A 107 6.99 2.26 12.93
CA GLY A 107 8.05 2.72 13.82
C GLY A 107 9.35 2.84 13.04
N ASP A 108 9.95 4.03 13.02
CA ASP A 108 11.22 4.28 12.36
C ASP A 108 12.31 4.60 13.37
N TYR A 109 13.51 4.12 13.09
CA TYR A 109 14.73 4.46 13.82
C TYR A 109 15.78 4.98 12.85
N PHE A 110 16.23 6.22 13.07
CA PHE A 110 17.37 6.80 12.36
C PHE A 110 18.50 7.04 13.36
N PRO A 111 19.64 6.37 13.21
CA PRO A 111 20.75 6.49 14.15
C PRO A 111 21.57 7.78 13.95
N ASP A 112 21.47 8.41 12.78
CA ASP A 112 22.19 9.64 12.47
C ASP A 112 21.26 10.85 12.40
N ALA A 113 21.78 12.02 12.79
CA ALA A 113 21.03 13.28 12.82
C ALA A 113 20.51 13.71 11.44
N LYS A 114 21.20 13.34 10.36
CA LYS A 114 20.79 13.66 8.99
C LYS A 114 19.73 12.68 8.49
N GLY A 115 19.49 11.58 9.22
CA GLY A 115 18.79 10.36 8.82
C GLY A 115 19.09 9.97 7.39
N PHE A 116 20.38 9.81 7.08
CA PHE A 116 20.80 9.27 5.79
C PHE A 116 20.31 7.83 5.61
N TRP A 117 20.26 7.06 6.72
CA TRP A 117 19.71 5.71 6.72
C TRP A 117 18.86 5.47 7.97
N GLY A 118 18.00 4.46 7.90
CA GLY A 118 17.17 4.06 9.02
C GLY A 118 16.64 2.65 8.88
N ILE A 119 15.94 2.20 9.91
CA ILE A 119 15.19 0.95 9.91
C ILE A 119 13.73 1.31 10.23
N SER A 120 12.81 0.80 9.43
CA SER A 120 11.37 0.95 9.62
C SER A 120 10.75 -0.40 9.93
N LEU A 121 10.03 -0.51 11.03
CA LEU A 121 9.14 -1.64 11.30
C LEU A 121 7.71 -1.21 11.02
N ARG A 122 7.04 -1.92 10.11
CA ARG A 122 5.63 -1.72 9.79
C ARG A 122 4.83 -2.95 10.20
N ALA A 123 3.68 -2.74 10.83
CA ALA A 123 2.71 -3.79 11.11
C ALA A 123 1.31 -3.27 10.78
N GLY A 124 0.56 -3.97 9.94
CA GLY A 124 -0.72 -3.46 9.47
C GLY A 124 -1.73 -4.53 9.10
N TRP A 125 -2.98 -4.09 8.98
CA TRP A 125 -4.09 -4.86 8.43
C TRP A 125 -4.28 -4.48 6.96
N GLU A 126 -4.63 -5.48 6.15
CA GLU A 126 -4.80 -5.36 4.70
C GLU A 126 -5.99 -6.20 4.24
N ASP A 127 -6.77 -5.64 3.33
CA ASP A 127 -7.79 -6.38 2.58
C ASP A 127 -7.22 -6.84 1.24
N GLN A 128 -7.01 -8.15 1.12
CA GLN A 128 -6.54 -8.82 -0.10
C GLN A 128 -7.64 -9.63 -0.78
N SER A 129 -8.92 -9.34 -0.48
CA SER A 129 -10.06 -10.03 -1.07
C SER A 129 -10.11 -9.83 -2.58
N ALA A 130 -10.62 -10.80 -3.33
CA ALA A 130 -10.74 -10.71 -4.78
C ALA A 130 -11.91 -11.55 -5.32
N GLU A 131 -12.43 -11.12 -6.47
CA GLU A 131 -13.41 -11.88 -7.25
C GLU A 131 -12.70 -12.50 -8.46
N PHE A 132 -12.85 -13.81 -8.62
CA PHE A 132 -12.35 -14.57 -9.76
C PHE A 132 -13.52 -15.00 -10.63
N GLU A 133 -13.30 -15.05 -11.94
CA GLU A 133 -14.24 -15.63 -12.90
C GLU A 133 -13.53 -16.80 -13.59
N SER A 134 -14.20 -17.93 -13.72
CA SER A 134 -13.68 -19.06 -14.47
C SER A 134 -13.86 -18.82 -15.97
N GLU A 135 -13.13 -19.59 -16.78
CA GLU A 135 -13.49 -19.79 -18.17
C GLU A 135 -14.89 -20.44 -18.26
N VAL A 136 -15.56 -20.24 -19.39
CA VAL A 136 -16.86 -20.85 -19.66
C VAL A 136 -16.64 -22.34 -19.96
N GLU A 137 -17.24 -23.20 -19.16
CA GLU A 137 -17.18 -24.64 -19.32
C GLU A 137 -18.45 -25.15 -20.03
N GLN A 138 -18.28 -26.08 -20.96
CA GLN A 138 -19.40 -26.70 -21.67
C GLN A 138 -19.65 -28.10 -21.13
N LEU A 139 -20.79 -28.31 -20.48
CA LEU A 139 -21.18 -29.61 -19.93
C LEU A 139 -22.41 -30.15 -20.69
N LEU A 140 -22.49 -31.47 -20.81
CA LEU A 140 -23.67 -32.13 -21.35
C LEU A 140 -24.71 -32.29 -20.24
N ILE A 141 -25.88 -31.72 -20.46
CA ILE A 141 -27.04 -31.84 -19.57
C ILE A 141 -28.21 -32.51 -20.31
N PHE A 142 -29.22 -32.93 -19.57
CA PHE A 142 -30.50 -33.34 -20.16
C PHE A 142 -31.48 -32.17 -20.12
N GLY A 143 -31.83 -31.69 -21.30
CA GLY A 143 -32.71 -30.54 -21.47
C GLY A 143 -34.20 -30.85 -21.26
N LYS A 144 -35.05 -29.92 -21.71
CA LYS A 144 -36.52 -29.96 -21.56
C LYS A 144 -37.19 -31.24 -22.11
N ASP A 145 -36.63 -31.82 -23.17
CA ASP A 145 -37.17 -33.03 -23.81
C ASP A 145 -36.39 -34.30 -23.42
N ASN A 146 -35.58 -34.24 -22.34
CA ASN A 146 -34.69 -35.31 -21.91
C ASN A 146 -33.71 -35.74 -23.02
N GLU A 147 -33.38 -34.81 -23.92
CA GLU A 147 -32.32 -34.97 -24.92
C GLU A 147 -31.02 -34.36 -24.39
N PRO A 148 -29.86 -34.98 -24.67
CA PRO A 148 -28.56 -34.39 -24.33
C PRO A 148 -28.33 -33.09 -25.09
N GLU A 149 -28.15 -32.00 -24.35
CA GLU A 149 -27.76 -30.70 -24.90
C GLU A 149 -26.52 -30.17 -24.17
N LYS A 150 -25.76 -29.29 -24.84
CA LYS A 150 -24.62 -28.63 -24.22
C LYS A 150 -25.12 -27.38 -23.50
N ALA A 151 -24.78 -27.25 -22.23
CA ALA A 151 -24.97 -26.02 -21.48
C ALA A 151 -23.62 -25.37 -21.15
N ASP A 152 -23.61 -24.05 -21.21
CA ASP A 152 -22.47 -23.20 -20.90
C ASP A 152 -22.58 -22.75 -19.45
N PHE A 153 -21.57 -23.08 -18.65
CA PHE A 153 -21.47 -22.72 -17.24
C PHE A 153 -20.32 -21.75 -17.01
N GLN A 154 -20.50 -20.79 -16.12
CA GLN A 154 -19.43 -19.95 -15.62
C GLN A 154 -19.49 -19.92 -14.10
N ASN A 155 -18.32 -20.05 -13.47
CA ASN A 155 -18.19 -19.96 -12.03
C ASN A 155 -17.57 -18.61 -11.66
N ARG A 156 -18.08 -18.02 -10.58
CA ARG A 156 -17.48 -16.89 -9.89
C ARG A 156 -17.04 -17.34 -8.51
N LEU A 157 -15.86 -16.90 -8.07
CA LEU A 157 -15.36 -17.15 -6.74
C LEU A 157 -15.05 -15.84 -6.05
N SER A 158 -15.71 -15.59 -4.93
CA SER A 158 -15.44 -14.48 -4.03
C SER A 158 -14.52 -14.96 -2.91
N ALA A 159 -13.26 -14.55 -2.94
CA ALA A 159 -12.29 -14.88 -1.90
C ALA A 159 -12.17 -13.70 -0.93
N SER A 160 -12.52 -13.91 0.34
CA SER A 160 -12.33 -12.93 1.42
C SER A 160 -11.02 -13.20 2.14
N LEU A 161 -10.03 -12.32 1.94
CA LEU A 161 -8.66 -12.50 2.43
C LEU A 161 -8.21 -11.30 3.25
N SER A 162 -8.62 -11.27 4.52
CA SER A 162 -8.08 -10.32 5.51
C SER A 162 -6.70 -10.78 5.97
N ALA A 163 -5.72 -9.88 6.00
CA ALA A 163 -4.37 -10.20 6.41
C ALA A 163 -3.76 -9.20 7.40
N ILE A 164 -2.83 -9.70 8.22
CA ILE A 164 -1.91 -8.88 9.01
C ILE A 164 -0.51 -8.99 8.40
N SER A 165 0.08 -7.88 7.98
CA SER A 165 1.44 -7.82 7.46
C SER A 165 2.42 -7.26 8.50
N ILE A 166 3.63 -7.80 8.51
CA ILE A 166 4.76 -7.28 9.30
C ILE A 166 5.97 -7.16 8.36
N SER A 167 6.53 -5.96 8.28
CA SER A 167 7.62 -5.62 7.35
C SER A 167 8.74 -4.86 8.07
N PRO A 168 9.88 -5.51 8.38
CA PRO A 168 11.11 -4.81 8.70
C PRO A 168 11.78 -4.34 7.40
N LEU A 169 11.97 -3.02 7.27
CA LEU A 169 12.48 -2.37 6.07
C LEU A 169 13.76 -1.59 6.40
N ALA A 170 14.79 -1.74 5.57
CA ALA A 170 15.91 -0.80 5.55
C ALA A 170 15.51 0.44 4.75
N MET A 171 15.89 1.62 5.24
CA MET A 171 15.58 2.90 4.62
C MET A 171 16.85 3.65 4.24
N PHE A 172 16.85 4.28 3.07
CA PHE A 172 17.94 5.11 2.57
C PHE A 172 17.39 6.41 2.00
N LYS A 173 17.91 7.54 2.50
CA LYS A 173 17.54 8.87 2.00
C LYS A 173 18.08 9.06 0.58
N LEU A 174 17.20 9.37 -0.36
CA LEU A 174 17.55 9.59 -1.76
C LEU A 174 17.85 11.06 -2.07
N LEU A 175 17.09 11.98 -1.47
CA LEU A 175 17.11 13.41 -1.76
C LEU A 175 16.95 14.21 -0.46
N ASP A 176 17.37 15.48 -0.47
CA ASP A 176 17.41 16.31 0.74
C ASP A 176 16.02 16.59 1.35
N PHE A 177 14.95 16.53 0.56
CA PHE A 177 13.56 16.74 0.99
C PHE A 177 12.92 15.53 1.69
N ASP A 178 13.71 14.74 2.42
CA ASP A 178 13.25 13.57 3.19
C ASP A 178 12.44 12.56 2.35
N LEU A 179 12.90 12.33 1.12
CA LEU A 179 12.49 11.19 0.30
C LEU A 179 13.39 10.00 0.58
N TYR A 180 12.79 8.87 0.90
CA TYR A 180 13.47 7.62 1.22
C TYR A 180 13.09 6.53 0.24
N PHE A 181 14.06 5.69 -0.10
CA PHE A 181 13.81 4.35 -0.60
C PHE A 181 13.79 3.39 0.58
N SER A 182 12.80 2.51 0.63
CA SER A 182 12.67 1.49 1.67
C SER A 182 12.55 0.11 1.04
N ALA A 183 13.23 -0.90 1.58
CA ALA A 183 13.08 -2.27 1.14
C ALA A 183 13.36 -3.30 2.24
N GLY A 184 12.70 -4.45 2.20
CA GLY A 184 12.91 -5.54 3.15
C GLY A 184 11.92 -6.70 3.01
N PRO A 185 12.10 -7.78 3.76
CA PRO A 185 11.17 -8.89 3.76
C PRO A 185 9.82 -8.48 4.37
N THR A 186 8.79 -9.27 4.11
CA THR A 186 7.47 -9.10 4.70
C THR A 186 6.89 -10.47 4.98
N ILE A 187 6.28 -10.62 6.15
CA ILE A 187 5.44 -11.76 6.46
C ILE A 187 3.99 -11.28 6.49
N THR A 188 3.11 -12.05 5.85
CA THR A 188 1.68 -11.80 5.78
C THR A 188 0.98 -12.97 6.43
N LEU A 189 0.07 -12.70 7.37
CA LEU A 189 -0.70 -13.71 8.12
C LEU A 189 -2.17 -13.57 7.75
N TYR A 190 -2.77 -14.58 7.14
CA TYR A 190 -4.17 -14.53 6.74
C TYR A 190 -5.07 -14.91 7.91
N SER A 191 -6.13 -14.12 8.11
CA SER A 191 -7.14 -14.34 9.14
C SER A 191 -8.35 -15.03 8.52
N SER A 192 -8.52 -16.32 8.80
CA SER A 192 -9.71 -17.13 8.44
C SER A 192 -10.25 -16.84 7.03
N PRO A 193 -9.53 -17.24 5.97
CA PRO A 193 -9.99 -17.01 4.60
C PRO A 193 -11.35 -17.70 4.37
N THR A 194 -12.28 -16.99 3.75
CA THR A 194 -13.58 -17.55 3.33
C THR A 194 -13.73 -17.45 1.82
N PHE A 195 -14.47 -18.40 1.26
CA PHE A 195 -14.62 -18.55 -0.18
C PHE A 195 -16.08 -18.85 -0.48
N ASP A 196 -16.70 -17.99 -1.28
CA ASP A 196 -18.07 -18.18 -1.73
C ASP A 196 -18.04 -18.36 -3.25
N LYS A 197 -18.64 -19.44 -3.74
CA LYS A 197 -18.72 -19.72 -5.17
C LYS A 197 -20.15 -19.50 -5.66
N THR A 198 -20.30 -18.86 -6.81
CA THR A 198 -21.56 -18.79 -7.54
C THR A 198 -21.37 -19.49 -8.89
N GLU A 199 -22.19 -20.48 -9.18
CA GLU A 199 -22.24 -21.12 -10.49
C GLU A 199 -23.42 -20.53 -11.29
N GLN A 200 -23.18 -20.15 -12.54
CA GLN A 200 -24.16 -19.53 -13.42
C GLN A 200 -24.30 -20.31 -14.73
N ILE A 201 -25.54 -20.57 -15.16
CA ILE A 201 -25.89 -21.10 -16.47
C ILE A 201 -26.03 -19.94 -17.45
N LEU A 202 -25.13 -19.86 -18.43
CA LEU A 202 -25.14 -18.84 -19.47
C LEU A 202 -26.02 -19.21 -20.67
N GLY A 203 -26.17 -20.52 -20.94
CA GLY A 203 -27.00 -21.03 -22.02
C GLY A 203 -27.11 -22.55 -22.05
N PRO A 204 -28.01 -23.11 -22.87
CA PRO A 204 -28.96 -22.41 -23.74
C PRO A 204 -30.11 -21.77 -22.95
N THR A 205 -30.76 -20.77 -23.55
CA THR A 205 -31.89 -20.08 -22.90
C THR A 205 -33.01 -21.04 -22.56
N GLY A 206 -33.54 -20.95 -21.33
CA GLY A 206 -34.63 -21.79 -20.85
C GLY A 206 -34.15 -23.01 -20.04
N VAL A 207 -32.84 -23.23 -19.94
CA VAL A 207 -32.25 -24.13 -18.95
C VAL A 207 -32.15 -23.40 -17.62
N THR A 208 -32.62 -24.05 -16.55
CA THR A 208 -32.59 -23.54 -15.18
C THR A 208 -32.22 -24.67 -14.23
N TYR A 209 -31.77 -24.31 -13.03
CA TYR A 209 -31.72 -25.23 -11.91
C TYR A 209 -33.12 -25.68 -11.49
N LEU A 210 -33.19 -26.64 -10.56
CA LEU A 210 -34.45 -27.25 -10.09
C LEU A 210 -35.41 -26.24 -9.45
N ASP A 211 -34.89 -25.13 -8.93
CA ASP A 211 -35.66 -24.04 -8.34
C ASP A 211 -36.11 -22.97 -9.36
N GLY A 212 -35.74 -23.13 -10.63
CA GLY A 212 -36.04 -22.19 -11.71
C GLY A 212 -35.04 -21.03 -11.85
N SER A 213 -33.98 -21.00 -11.04
CA SER A 213 -32.89 -20.00 -11.16
C SER A 213 -31.90 -20.37 -12.27
N THR A 214 -31.06 -19.40 -12.66
CA THR A 214 -29.89 -19.62 -13.52
C THR A 214 -28.58 -19.51 -12.75
N GLU A 215 -28.65 -19.30 -11.44
CA GLU A 215 -27.50 -19.09 -10.55
C GLU A 215 -27.69 -19.86 -9.25
N VAL A 216 -26.65 -20.54 -8.78
CA VAL A 216 -26.62 -21.22 -7.48
C VAL A 216 -25.40 -20.78 -6.70
N ASP A 217 -25.64 -20.38 -5.45
CA ASP A 217 -24.60 -19.99 -4.50
C ASP A 217 -24.18 -21.16 -3.61
N PHE A 218 -22.86 -21.30 -3.44
CA PHE A 218 -22.19 -22.26 -2.60
C PHE A 218 -21.32 -21.49 -1.60
N PRO A 219 -21.89 -21.14 -0.42
CA PRO A 219 -21.16 -20.40 0.60
C PRO A 219 -20.14 -21.27 1.33
N ASP A 220 -19.08 -20.64 1.86
CA ASP A 220 -18.08 -21.26 2.73
C ASP A 220 -17.44 -22.54 2.16
N ILE A 221 -17.17 -22.56 0.85
CA ILE A 221 -16.53 -23.72 0.22
C ILE A 221 -15.09 -23.90 0.73
N PRO A 222 -14.68 -25.11 1.13
CA PRO A 222 -13.32 -25.36 1.56
C PRO A 222 -12.37 -25.25 0.38
N VAL A 223 -11.30 -24.46 0.54
CA VAL A 223 -10.17 -24.45 -0.38
C VAL A 223 -9.01 -25.15 0.30
N ASP A 224 -8.64 -26.31 -0.23
CA ASP A 224 -7.54 -27.10 0.31
C ASP A 224 -6.20 -26.38 0.15
N GLY A 225 -5.32 -26.57 1.14
CA GLY A 225 -3.94 -26.11 1.04
C GLY A 225 -3.71 -24.61 1.16
N VAL A 226 -4.72 -23.81 1.56
CA VAL A 226 -4.51 -22.38 1.82
C VAL A 226 -3.57 -22.19 3.02
N SER A 227 -2.41 -21.61 2.76
CA SER A 227 -1.39 -21.32 3.76
C SER A 227 -1.87 -20.20 4.67
N SER A 228 -1.69 -20.38 5.98
CA SER A 228 -2.00 -19.35 6.98
C SER A 228 -1.04 -18.15 6.93
N SER A 229 0.08 -18.29 6.23
CA SER A 229 1.06 -17.22 6.09
C SER A 229 1.80 -17.27 4.76
N THR A 230 2.23 -16.11 4.29
CA THR A 230 3.13 -15.97 3.14
C THR A 230 4.30 -15.07 3.47
N ILE A 231 5.40 -15.27 2.75
CA ILE A 231 6.59 -14.43 2.79
C ILE A 231 6.70 -13.69 1.46
N GLY A 232 7.03 -12.41 1.55
CA GLY A 232 7.25 -11.55 0.41
C GLY A 232 8.46 -10.63 0.61
N PHE A 233 8.75 -9.87 -0.43
CA PHE A 233 9.70 -8.78 -0.41
C PHE A 233 8.99 -7.49 -0.76
N THR A 234 9.09 -6.47 0.10
CA THR A 234 8.46 -5.17 -0.09
C THR A 234 9.54 -4.14 -0.40
N ALA A 235 9.31 -3.30 -1.40
CA ALA A 235 10.18 -2.16 -1.71
C ALA A 235 9.37 -0.96 -2.20
N GLY A 236 9.87 0.25 -1.98
CA GLY A 236 9.23 1.45 -2.52
C GLY A 236 9.78 2.75 -1.97
N LEU A 237 8.94 3.79 -2.03
CA LEU A 237 9.31 5.17 -1.74
C LEU A 237 8.47 5.72 -0.58
N ASP A 238 9.14 6.42 0.33
CA ASP A 238 8.50 7.15 1.43
C ASP A 238 8.87 8.63 1.35
N LEU A 239 7.89 9.51 1.27
CA LEU A 239 8.07 10.96 1.38
C LEU A 239 7.62 11.41 2.76
N ARG A 240 8.41 12.26 3.41
CA ARG A 240 8.08 12.82 4.73
C ARG A 240 8.13 14.33 4.67
N TYR A 241 7.13 14.96 5.28
CA TYR A 241 7.01 16.40 5.37
C TYR A 241 6.89 16.81 6.84
N PRO A 242 7.89 17.51 7.42
CA PRO A 242 7.80 17.99 8.78
C PRO A 242 6.73 19.09 8.88
N LEU A 243 5.67 18.84 9.64
CA LEU A 243 4.64 19.83 9.94
C LEU A 243 5.05 20.71 11.13
N THR A 244 5.71 20.10 12.11
CA THR A 244 6.30 20.76 13.28
C THR A 244 7.63 20.08 13.60
N GLU A 245 8.31 20.48 14.67
CA GLU A 245 9.53 19.82 15.13
C GLU A 245 9.32 18.33 15.46
N ASN A 246 8.11 17.97 15.90
CA ASN A 246 7.80 16.62 16.40
C ASN A 246 6.72 15.89 15.59
N ILE A 247 6.12 16.51 14.59
CA ILE A 247 5.03 15.92 13.80
C ILE A 247 5.43 15.91 12.33
N TYR A 248 5.32 14.74 11.71
CA TYR A 248 5.61 14.52 10.31
C TYR A 248 4.37 13.99 9.61
N LEU A 249 4.06 14.52 8.43
CA LEU A 249 3.14 13.93 7.49
C LEU A 249 3.93 13.00 6.56
N GLY A 250 3.44 11.80 6.33
CA GLY A 250 4.09 10.82 5.45
C GLY A 250 3.17 10.37 4.32
N SER A 251 3.75 10.14 3.15
CA SER A 251 3.10 9.41 2.06
C SER A 251 4.03 8.32 1.56
N GLU A 252 3.48 7.15 1.26
CA GLU A 252 4.25 5.96 0.93
C GLU A 252 3.66 5.29 -0.30
N LEU A 253 4.55 4.73 -1.12
CA LEU A 253 4.20 3.89 -2.26
C LEU A 253 5.12 2.67 -2.26
N HIS A 254 4.57 1.49 -1.97
CA HIS A 254 5.31 0.23 -1.96
C HIS A 254 4.78 -0.76 -2.99
N TYR A 255 5.68 -1.59 -3.51
CA TYR A 255 5.36 -2.79 -4.26
C TYR A 255 5.79 -4.01 -3.46
N ARG A 256 4.90 -5.00 -3.34
CA ARG A 256 5.18 -6.27 -2.68
C ARG A 256 5.25 -7.39 -3.72
N LEU A 257 6.41 -8.05 -3.76
CA LEU A 257 6.66 -9.25 -4.53
C LEU A 257 6.44 -10.49 -3.65
N PRO A 258 5.52 -11.40 -4.00
CA PRO A 258 5.37 -12.66 -3.27
C PRO A 258 6.60 -13.55 -3.52
N LEU A 259 7.14 -14.14 -2.45
CA LEU A 259 8.20 -15.14 -2.51
C LEU A 259 7.67 -16.55 -2.24
N THR A 260 6.48 -16.65 -1.65
CA THR A 260 5.77 -17.92 -1.41
C THR A 260 4.35 -17.85 -1.95
N LYS A 261 3.82 -19.01 -2.32
CA LYS A 261 2.45 -19.21 -2.81
C LYS A 261 1.45 -19.13 -1.66
N ILE A 262 0.20 -18.75 -1.96
CA ILE A 262 -0.92 -18.82 -1.01
C ILE A 262 -1.30 -20.27 -0.77
N THR A 263 -1.37 -21.07 -1.82
CA THR A 263 -1.73 -22.49 -1.75
C THR A 263 -0.49 -23.39 -1.76
N THR A 264 -0.56 -24.54 -1.09
CA THR A 264 0.54 -25.53 -1.08
C THR A 264 0.72 -26.22 -2.44
N ASP A 265 -0.39 -26.54 -3.10
CA ASP A 265 -0.39 -27.41 -4.28
C ASP A 265 -0.53 -26.64 -5.60
N GLU A 266 -1.12 -25.45 -5.56
CA GLU A 266 -1.45 -24.64 -6.74
C GLU A 266 -0.56 -23.40 -6.85
N GLU A 267 -0.44 -22.81 -8.04
CA GLU A 267 0.50 -21.70 -8.33
C GLU A 267 -0.01 -20.31 -7.94
N TRP A 268 -0.93 -20.22 -6.99
CA TRP A 268 -1.55 -18.95 -6.64
C TRP A 268 -0.61 -18.03 -5.84
N ASN A 269 -0.36 -16.84 -6.39
CA ASN A 269 0.44 -15.78 -5.79
C ASN A 269 -0.32 -14.44 -5.82
N VAL A 270 -0.03 -13.58 -4.85
CA VAL A 270 -0.59 -12.23 -4.77
C VAL A 270 0.54 -11.21 -4.69
N SER A 271 0.55 -10.30 -5.66
CA SER A 271 1.40 -9.12 -5.64
C SER A 271 0.58 -7.88 -5.32
N ASN A 272 1.19 -6.90 -4.67
CA ASN A 272 0.47 -5.72 -4.19
C ASN A 272 1.16 -4.42 -4.60
N ILE A 273 0.37 -3.41 -4.94
CA ILE A 273 0.79 -1.99 -4.91
C ILE A 273 0.07 -1.35 -3.74
N ILE A 274 0.84 -0.79 -2.81
CA ILE A 274 0.34 -0.22 -1.56
C ILE A 274 0.60 1.28 -1.60
N ALA A 275 -0.44 2.09 -1.45
CA ALA A 275 -0.34 3.54 -1.37
C ALA A 275 -0.98 4.00 -0.04
N THR A 276 -0.18 4.61 0.82
CA THR A 276 -0.61 5.02 2.17
C THR A 276 -0.22 6.45 2.48
N ILE A 277 -1.03 7.11 3.31
CA ILE A 277 -0.73 8.40 3.91
C ILE A 277 -0.89 8.28 5.42
N GLY A 278 -0.13 9.06 6.17
CA GLY A 278 -0.14 8.95 7.62
C GLY A 278 0.56 10.11 8.30
N ALA A 279 0.55 10.07 9.62
CA ALA A 279 1.30 11.01 10.44
C ALA A 279 2.14 10.24 11.46
N SER A 280 3.32 10.77 11.76
CA SER A 280 4.21 10.22 12.78
C SER A 280 4.70 11.30 13.74
N LEU A 281 4.95 10.87 14.98
CA LEU A 281 5.48 11.66 16.07
C LEU A 281 6.94 11.30 16.29
N ALA A 282 7.81 12.31 16.40
CA ALA A 282 9.17 12.11 16.89
C ALA A 282 9.16 11.99 18.43
N LEU A 283 9.89 11.01 18.94
CA LEU A 283 10.04 10.71 20.38
C LEU A 283 11.41 11.12 20.91
#